data_AF-A0A7W0Y0Z0-F1
#
_entry.id   AF-A0A7W0Y0Z0-F1
#
_cell.length_a   1.000
_cell.length_b   1.000
_cell.length_c   1.000
_cell.angle_alpha   90.00
_cell.angle_beta   90.00
_cell.angle_gamma   90.00
#
_symmetry.space_group_name_H-M   'P 1'
#
loop_
_entity.id
_entity.type
_entity.pdbx_description
1 polymer ?
#
loop_
_entity_poly.entity_id
_entity_poly.type
_entity_poly.pdbx_seq_one_letter_code
_entity_poly.pdbx_strand_id
1 'polypeptide(L)'
;MTTQLTDPRPDAPTGARVVPDLPVLEGLEAKWVERWKIDGTYAFVRPESRSKVFSIDTPPPTVSGSLHVGHVFSYTHTDLIARYHRMSGKHVY
;
A
#
# COMPACT_ATOMS: atom_id res chain seq x y z
N MET A 1 8.78 6.56 -49.00
CA MET A 1 7.40 6.96 -48.64
C MET A 1 6.99 6.05 -47.49
N THR A 2 7.11 6.53 -46.26
CA THR A 2 6.81 5.74 -45.05
C THR A 2 5.65 6.42 -44.33
N THR A 3 4.47 5.85 -44.42
CA THR A 3 3.29 6.30 -43.68
C THR A 3 3.28 5.59 -42.33
N GLN A 4 3.59 6.29 -41.24
CA GLN A 4 3.27 5.82 -39.90
C GLN A 4 1.82 6.18 -39.56
N LEU A 5 1.06 5.17 -39.16
CA LEU A 5 -0.28 5.25 -38.63
C LEU A 5 -0.21 5.75 -37.18
N THR A 6 -0.65 6.98 -36.91
CA THR A 6 -0.86 7.50 -35.55
C THR A 6 -2.17 6.95 -34.99
N ASP A 7 -2.09 6.24 -33.86
CA ASP A 7 -3.23 5.87 -33.03
C ASP A 7 -3.36 6.91 -31.90
N PRO A 8 -4.47 7.67 -31.78
CA PRO A 8 -4.61 8.66 -30.72
C PRO A 8 -5.03 7.96 -29.43
N ARG A 9 -4.10 7.85 -28.47
CA ARG A 9 -4.42 7.46 -27.09
C ARG A 9 -5.39 8.52 -26.52
N PRO A 10 -6.53 8.12 -25.93
CA PRO A 10 -7.50 9.07 -25.41
C PRO A 10 -6.90 9.93 -24.30
N ASP A 11 -7.13 11.23 -24.42
CA ASP A 11 -6.56 12.29 -23.62
C ASP A 11 -6.82 12.08 -22.12
N ALA A 12 -5.75 11.86 -21.36
CA ALA A 12 -5.81 11.95 -19.91
C ALA A 12 -6.04 13.42 -19.51
N PRO A 13 -6.87 13.72 -18.50
CA PRO A 13 -7.11 15.09 -18.08
C PRO A 13 -5.78 15.73 -17.65
N THR A 14 -5.34 16.73 -18.42
CA THR A 14 -4.10 17.48 -18.21
C THR A 14 -4.34 18.52 -17.13
N GLY A 15 -4.38 18.07 -15.87
CA GLY A 15 -4.06 18.94 -14.74
C GLY A 15 -2.55 18.84 -14.52
N ALA A 16 -1.80 19.92 -14.74
CA ALA A 16 -0.37 19.94 -14.45
C ALA A 16 -0.16 19.54 -12.99
N ARG A 17 0.44 18.36 -12.76
CA ARG A 17 0.72 17.87 -11.41
C ARG A 17 1.83 18.74 -10.82
N VAL A 18 1.47 19.72 -10.00
CA VAL A 18 2.44 20.56 -9.28
C VAL A 18 3.14 19.68 -8.26
N VAL A 19 4.42 19.39 -8.52
CA VAL A 19 5.31 18.72 -7.57
C VAL A 19 6.05 19.82 -6.81
N PRO A 20 6.00 19.85 -5.47
CA PRO A 20 6.70 20.86 -4.69
C PRO A 20 8.23 20.65 -4.77
N ASP A 21 8.99 21.74 -4.66
CA ASP A 21 10.46 21.70 -4.66
C ASP A 21 11.04 20.95 -3.45
N LEU A 22 10.26 20.86 -2.36
CA LEU A 22 10.62 20.16 -1.13
C LEU A 22 9.52 19.16 -0.74
N PRO A 23 9.89 18.00 -0.17
CA PRO A 23 8.92 17.05 0.36
C PRO A 23 8.19 17.66 1.56
N VAL A 24 6.87 17.67 1.50
CA VAL A 24 5.97 18.09 2.57
C VAL A 24 5.25 16.84 3.08
N LEU A 25 5.28 16.58 4.38
CA LEU A 25 4.68 15.37 4.99
C LEU A 25 3.33 15.66 5.63
N GLU A 26 3.06 16.94 5.91
CA GLU A 26 1.87 17.45 6.56
C GLU A 26 0.60 16.97 5.84
N GLY A 27 -0.23 16.25 6.59
CA GLY A 27 -1.51 15.73 6.10
C GLY A 27 -1.42 14.52 5.14
N LEU A 28 -0.22 14.11 4.69
CA LEU A 28 -0.09 12.94 3.81
C LEU A 28 -0.49 11.65 4.51
N GLU A 29 -0.09 11.47 5.77
CA GLU A 29 -0.45 10.27 6.54
C GLU A 29 -1.98 10.16 6.68
N ALA A 30 -2.64 11.21 7.15
CA ALA A 30 -4.09 11.23 7.30
C ALA A 30 -4.82 10.96 5.96
N LYS A 31 -4.35 11.59 4.88
CA LYS A 31 -4.87 11.37 3.53
C LYS A 31 -4.78 9.90 3.09
N TRP A 32 -3.62 9.27 3.28
CA TRP A 32 -3.39 7.91 2.80
C TRP A 32 -4.05 6.85 3.70
N VAL A 33 -4.04 7.05 5.02
CA VAL A 33 -4.76 6.19 5.96
C VAL A 33 -6.24 6.14 5.62
N GLU A 34 -6.86 7.30 5.39
CA GLU A 34 -8.29 7.37 5.02
C GLU A 34 -8.56 6.74 3.65
N ARG A 35 -7.71 7.05 2.65
CA ARG A 35 -7.81 6.44 1.31
C ARG A 35 -7.75 4.92 1.38
N TRP A 36 -6.76 4.35 2.07
CA TRP A 36 -6.60 2.90 2.17
C TRP A 36 -7.76 2.22 2.89
N LYS A 37 -8.35 2.92 3.87
CA LYS A 37 -9.54 2.44 4.58
C LYS A 37 -10.75 2.40 3.65
N ILE A 38 -11.03 3.48 2.92
CA ILE A 38 -12.13 3.56 1.94
C ILE A 38 -11.98 2.50 0.85
N ASP A 39 -10.77 2.35 0.31
CA ASP A 39 -10.49 1.42 -0.78
C ASP A 39 -10.42 -0.04 -0.30
N GLY A 40 -10.46 -0.30 1.01
CA GLY A 40 -10.25 -1.63 1.57
C GLY A 40 -8.88 -2.22 1.20
N THR A 41 -7.84 -1.40 1.03
CA THR A 41 -6.53 -1.79 0.47
C THR A 41 -5.90 -2.99 1.16
N TYR A 42 -6.14 -3.15 2.47
CA TYR A 42 -5.59 -4.23 3.29
C TYR A 42 -6.61 -5.32 3.64
N ALA A 43 -7.84 -5.25 3.10
CA ALA A 43 -8.85 -6.27 3.33
C ALA A 43 -8.39 -7.62 2.75
N PHE A 44 -8.55 -8.69 3.52
CA PHE A 44 -8.23 -10.02 3.05
C PHE A 44 -9.29 -10.53 2.07
N VAL A 45 -8.87 -10.84 0.86
CA VAL A 45 -9.68 -11.54 -0.13
C VAL A 45 -9.13 -12.95 -0.26
N ARG A 46 -9.95 -13.95 0.12
CA ARG A 46 -9.56 -15.36 0.07
C ARG A 46 -9.29 -15.78 -1.39
N PRO A 47 -8.05 -16.20 -1.74
CA PRO A 47 -7.76 -16.72 -3.07
C PRO A 47 -8.30 -18.14 -3.22
N GLU A 48 -8.34 -18.61 -4.47
CA GLU A 48 -8.75 -19.97 -4.83
C GLU A 48 -7.79 -21.05 -4.30
N SER A 49 -6.53 -20.69 -4.03
CA SER A 49 -5.53 -21.62 -3.51
C SER A 49 -4.77 -21.07 -2.31
N ARG A 50 -4.58 -21.94 -1.29
CA ARG A 50 -3.81 -21.61 -0.08
C ARG A 50 -2.35 -21.27 -0.39
N SER A 51 -1.76 -21.79 -1.47
CA SER A 51 -0.38 -21.47 -1.86
C SER A 51 -0.18 -20.00 -2.24
N LYS A 52 -1.26 -19.28 -2.53
CA LYS A 52 -1.26 -17.82 -2.77
C LYS A 52 -1.39 -16.99 -1.50
N VAL A 53 -1.68 -17.61 -0.35
CA VAL A 53 -1.80 -16.91 0.93
C VAL A 53 -0.42 -16.75 1.56
N PHE A 54 -0.14 -15.56 2.07
CA PHE A 54 0.95 -15.31 3.00
C PHE A 54 0.33 -14.89 4.34
N SER A 55 0.55 -15.66 5.40
CA SER A 55 -0.08 -15.39 6.70
C SER A 55 0.95 -14.83 7.67
N ILE A 56 0.58 -13.78 8.39
CA ILE A 56 1.39 -13.19 9.44
C ILE A 56 0.71 -13.47 10.78
N ASP A 57 1.41 -14.18 11.66
CA ASP A 57 0.97 -14.38 13.04
C ASP A 57 1.74 -13.41 13.95
N THR A 58 1.17 -12.24 14.19
CA THR A 58 1.75 -11.31 15.17
C THR A 58 1.37 -11.77 16.58
N PRO A 59 2.32 -11.83 17.53
CA PRO A 59 1.98 -12.14 18.91
C PRO A 59 0.92 -11.16 19.42
N PRO A 60 -0.06 -11.64 20.21
CA PRO A 60 -1.13 -10.79 20.71
C PRO A 60 -0.53 -9.61 21.48
N PRO A 61 -1.08 -8.39 21.32
CA PRO A 61 -0.57 -7.22 22.03
C PRO A 61 -0.69 -7.48 23.53
N THR A 62 0.43 -7.42 24.24
CA THR A 62 0.42 -7.52 25.70
C THR A 62 -0.14 -6.23 26.28
N VAL A 63 -1.08 -6.35 27.22
CA VAL A 63 -1.77 -5.19 27.82
C VAL A 63 -0.84 -4.49 28.81
N SER A 64 0.14 -3.75 28.28
CA SER A 64 1.22 -3.11 29.04
C SER A 64 1.11 -1.58 29.10
N GLY A 65 0.02 -1.01 28.57
CA GLY A 65 -0.21 0.43 28.48
C GLY A 65 -0.07 0.95 27.05
N SER A 66 0.70 2.03 26.86
CA SER A 66 0.88 2.67 25.55
C SER A 66 1.93 1.97 24.67
N LEU A 67 1.81 2.16 23.34
CA LEU A 67 2.83 1.71 22.40
C LEU A 67 4.15 2.45 22.63
N HIS A 68 5.23 1.70 22.90
CA HIS A 68 6.60 2.21 22.91
C HIS A 68 7.38 1.82 21.64
N VAL A 69 8.61 2.33 21.49
CA VAL A 69 9.48 2.13 20.31
C VAL A 69 9.71 0.66 19.92
N GLY A 70 9.58 -0.27 20.87
CA GLY A 70 9.67 -1.71 20.60
C GLY A 70 8.56 -2.20 19.68
N HIS A 71 7.33 -1.68 19.85
CA HIS A 71 6.21 -1.95 18.94
C HIS A 71 6.44 -1.33 17.57
N VAL A 72 6.99 -0.12 17.52
CA VAL A 72 7.30 0.55 16.24
C VAL A 72 8.28 -0.31 15.45
N PHE A 73 9.34 -0.80 16.10
CA PHE A 73 10.32 -1.67 15.46
C PHE A 73 9.69 -2.98 14.93
N SER A 74 8.95 -3.70 15.79
CA SER A 74 8.40 -5.01 15.41
C SER A 74 7.28 -4.92 14.37
N TYR A 75 6.35 -3.98 14.52
CA TYR A 75 5.24 -3.82 13.57
C TYR A 75 5.67 -3.21 12.24
N THR A 76 6.64 -2.30 12.23
CA THR A 76 7.18 -1.78 10.96
C THR A 76 7.86 -2.89 10.15
N HIS A 77 8.66 -3.73 10.81
CA HIS A 77 9.29 -4.87 10.13
C HIS A 77 8.25 -5.81 9.51
N THR A 78 7.20 -6.10 10.27
CA THR A 78 6.10 -6.96 9.83
C THR A 78 5.31 -6.35 8.67
N ASP A 79 5.00 -5.05 8.72
CA ASP A 79 4.28 -4.33 7.68
C ASP A 79 5.08 -4.26 6.37
N LEU A 80 6.40 -4.10 6.43
CA LEU A 80 7.26 -4.14 5.24
C LEU A 80 7.19 -5.50 4.53
N ILE A 81 7.23 -6.60 5.28
CA ILE A 81 7.10 -7.96 4.74
C ILE A 81 5.70 -8.15 4.13
N ALA A 82 4.65 -7.69 4.82
CA ALA A 82 3.27 -7.74 4.32
C ALA A 82 3.14 -7.03 2.96
N ARG A 83 3.64 -5.79 2.86
CA ARG A 83 3.61 -5.00 1.62
C ARG A 83 4.37 -5.67 0.50
N TYR A 84 5.57 -6.16 0.77
CA TYR A 84 6.38 -6.89 -0.21
C TYR A 84 5.63 -8.10 -0.76
N HIS A 85 5.05 -8.94 0.10
CA HIS A 85 4.30 -10.11 -0.36
C HIS A 85 3.04 -9.74 -1.15
N ARG A 86 2.30 -8.69 -0.74
CA ARG A 86 1.15 -8.20 -1.51
C ARG A 86 1.57 -7.69 -2.90
N MET A 87 2.64 -6.90 -2.97
CA MET A 87 3.20 -6.40 -4.24
C MET A 87 3.75 -7.53 -5.12
N SER A 88 4.14 -8.65 -4.52
CA SER A 88 4.58 -9.87 -5.20
C SER A 88 3.43 -10.81 -5.59
N GLY A 89 2.18 -10.38 -5.45
CA GLY A 89 0.99 -11.13 -5.86
C GLY A 89 0.46 -12.15 -4.85
N LYS A 90 0.92 -12.13 -3.59
CA LYS A 90 0.34 -12.95 -2.51
C LYS A 90 -0.86 -12.24 -1.88
N HIS A 91 -1.81 -13.03 -1.40
CA HIS A 91 -2.92 -12.58 -0.58
C HIS A 91 -2.50 -12.62 0.89
N VAL A 92 -2.27 -11.46 1.48
CA VAL A 92 -1.76 -11.37 2.86
C VAL A 92 -2.91 -11.46 3.85
N TYR A 93 -2.82 -12.42 4.78
CA TYR A 93 -3.73 -12.64 5.90
C TYR A 93 -3.06 -12.26 7.21
#